data_AF-A0A1H4QHB4-F1
#
_entry.id   AF-A0A1H4QHB4-F1
#
_cell.length_a   1.000
_cell.length_b   1.000
_cell.length_c   1.000
_cell.angle_alpha   90.00
_cell.angle_beta   90.00
_cell.angle_gamma   90.00
#
_symmetry.space_group_name_H-M   'P 1'
#
loop_
_entity.id
_entity.type
_entity.pdbx_description
1 polymer ?
#
loop_
_entity_poly.entity_id
_entity_poly.type
_entity_poly.pdbx_seq_one_letter_code
_entity_poly.pdbx_strand_id
1 'polypeptide(L)'
;MIVELPNTTTSKISKEITKLREQGGVIALGRVLTLVVLTRNGLEDEAIQAANEASREHPCRIIVLADAGAEEPDRLDAEIRVGGDAGASEVIVLRGYGRLSEESESLVSALLLPDAPIVAWWPHGAPEDASGTSIGRIAHRRITDSANEADPVAALDNIRRTYQAGDTDLAWTRLTNWRIQLAAAFDQVDDSPVTEVEVEGASDSASTLLLASWLALAFDVPVKIVEDPAGTGIRRVLIRRPSGDVQLHRPGTTVAELSQPDQPLQRISLPRRGLQDCLAEELRRLDPDEVFGEVLTEGLPRIAQRSA
;
A
#
# COMPACT_ATOMS: atom_id res chain seq x y z
N MET A 1 26.04 -4.36 7.33
CA MET A 1 27.17 -4.19 6.40
C MET A 1 26.62 -3.76 5.05
N ILE A 2 27.29 -2.81 4.41
CA ILE A 2 26.96 -2.28 3.07
C ILE A 2 28.11 -2.60 2.12
N VAL A 3 27.79 -3.07 0.91
CA VAL A 3 28.75 -3.33 -0.17
C VAL A 3 28.32 -2.55 -1.41
N GLU A 4 29.17 -1.62 -1.85
CA GLU A 4 28.95 -0.82 -3.05
C GLU A 4 29.57 -1.50 -4.28
N LEU A 5 28.83 -1.46 -5.40
CA LEU A 5 29.18 -2.05 -6.69
C LEU A 5 28.92 -1.01 -7.79
N PRO A 6 29.79 0.01 -7.96
CA PRO A 6 29.64 0.99 -9.01
C PRO A 6 29.91 0.36 -10.39
N ASN A 7 29.20 0.83 -11.42
CA ASN A 7 29.32 0.39 -12.81
C ASN A 7 29.35 -1.14 -12.96
N THR A 8 28.28 -1.78 -12.52
CA THR A 8 28.17 -3.22 -12.34
C THR A 8 27.16 -3.86 -13.30
N THR A 9 26.95 -5.16 -13.13
CA THR A 9 25.94 -5.95 -13.85
C THR A 9 25.16 -6.81 -12.86
N THR A 10 23.93 -7.18 -13.21
CA THR A 10 23.08 -8.10 -12.41
C THR A 10 23.79 -9.42 -12.09
N SER A 11 24.61 -9.93 -13.01
CA SER A 11 25.44 -11.13 -12.80
C SER A 11 26.52 -10.95 -11.73
N LYS A 12 27.20 -9.79 -11.71
CA LYS A 12 28.21 -9.47 -10.67
C LYS A 12 27.53 -9.29 -9.31
N ILE A 13 26.38 -8.64 -9.27
CA ILE A 13 25.58 -8.45 -8.05
C ILE A 13 25.15 -9.80 -7.48
N SER A 14 24.57 -10.68 -8.31
CA SER A 14 24.14 -12.03 -7.92
C SER A 14 25.30 -12.85 -7.36
N LYS A 15 26.48 -12.78 -7.99
CA LYS A 15 27.70 -13.45 -7.49
C LYS A 15 28.16 -12.92 -6.14
N GLU A 16 28.13 -11.59 -5.94
CA GLU A 16 28.52 -11.00 -4.65
C GLU A 16 27.53 -11.38 -3.55
N ILE A 17 26.22 -11.43 -3.84
CA ILE A 17 25.21 -11.91 -2.89
C ILE A 17 25.51 -13.35 -2.43
N THR A 18 25.81 -14.26 -3.36
CA THR A 18 26.18 -15.65 -3.01
C THR A 18 27.40 -15.69 -2.10
N LYS A 19 28.45 -14.93 -2.44
CA LYS A 19 29.67 -14.84 -1.65
C LYS A 19 29.41 -14.30 -0.24
N LEU A 20 28.59 -13.26 -0.10
CA LEU A 20 28.22 -12.69 1.21
C LEU A 20 27.48 -13.69 2.09
N ARG A 21 26.63 -14.54 1.50
CA ARG A 21 25.93 -15.61 2.24
C ARG A 21 26.88 -16.69 2.74
N GLU A 22 27.78 -17.13 1.89
CA GLU A 22 28.81 -18.12 2.23
C GLU A 22 29.70 -17.61 3.37
N GLN A 23 30.11 -16.33 3.31
CA GLN A 23 30.95 -15.70 4.34
C GLN A 23 30.21 -15.44 5.65
N GLY A 24 28.93 -15.07 5.58
CA GLY A 24 28.10 -14.76 6.76
C GLY A 24 27.64 -15.97 7.56
N GLY A 25 27.90 -17.20 7.08
CA GLY A 25 27.41 -18.43 7.72
C GLY A 25 25.88 -18.52 7.79
N VAL A 26 25.18 -17.69 7.00
CA VAL A 26 23.71 -17.57 7.06
C VAL A 26 23.11 -18.76 6.35
N ILE A 27 22.67 -19.73 7.16
CA ILE A 27 21.75 -20.80 6.78
C ILE A 27 20.49 -20.12 6.22
N ALA A 28 20.05 -20.60 5.05
CA ALA A 28 18.91 -20.14 4.28
C ALA A 28 17.84 -19.42 5.15
N LEU A 29 17.79 -18.09 5.07
CA LEU A 29 16.63 -17.35 5.53
C LEU A 29 15.43 -17.94 4.78
N GLY A 30 14.44 -18.45 5.50
CA GLY A 30 13.18 -18.94 4.94
C GLY A 30 12.38 -17.79 4.35
N ARG A 31 12.89 -17.25 3.23
CA ARG A 31 12.30 -16.12 2.54
C ARG A 31 11.07 -16.60 1.80
N VAL A 32 9.98 -15.86 1.96
CA VAL A 32 8.68 -16.26 1.43
C VAL A 32 8.25 -15.43 0.22
N LEU A 33 8.96 -14.35 -0.11
CA LEU A 33 8.69 -13.51 -1.28
C LEU A 33 9.90 -12.65 -1.70
N THR A 34 9.82 -12.09 -2.91
CA THR A 34 10.67 -10.97 -3.35
C THR A 34 9.82 -9.70 -3.44
N LEU A 35 10.18 -8.65 -2.71
CA LEU A 35 9.57 -7.33 -2.80
C LEU A 35 10.44 -6.45 -3.71
N VAL A 36 9.89 -6.04 -4.84
CA VAL A 36 10.49 -5.11 -5.78
C VAL A 36 9.90 -3.72 -5.54
N VAL A 37 10.73 -2.80 -5.07
CA VAL A 37 10.36 -1.40 -4.79
C VAL A 37 10.80 -0.55 -5.97
N LEU A 38 9.88 0.18 -6.58
CA LEU A 38 10.15 1.02 -7.75
C LEU A 38 10.04 2.49 -7.34
N THR A 39 11.15 3.22 -7.41
CA THR A 39 11.25 4.58 -6.89
C THR A 39 12.22 5.43 -7.71
N ARG A 40 12.46 6.67 -7.26
CA ARG A 40 13.43 7.59 -7.85
C ARG A 40 14.60 7.80 -6.89
N ASN A 41 15.77 8.10 -7.45
CA ASN A 41 16.96 8.38 -6.67
C ASN A 41 16.73 9.56 -5.70
N GLY A 42 17.07 9.35 -4.43
CA GLY A 42 16.83 10.27 -3.32
C GLY A 42 15.56 9.99 -2.51
N LEU A 43 14.70 9.06 -2.94
CA LEU A 43 13.47 8.66 -2.22
C LEU A 43 13.52 7.21 -1.72
N GLU A 44 14.62 6.49 -1.91
CA GLU A 44 14.73 5.08 -1.54
C GLU A 44 14.74 4.82 -0.04
N ASP A 45 15.25 5.74 0.79
CA ASP A 45 15.53 5.43 2.20
C ASP A 45 14.26 5.20 3.02
N GLU A 46 13.21 6.01 2.84
CA GLU A 46 11.92 5.79 3.51
C GLU A 46 11.29 4.46 3.09
N ALA A 47 11.33 4.15 1.78
CA ALA A 47 10.78 2.91 1.26
C ALA A 47 11.57 1.68 1.74
N ILE A 48 12.90 1.76 1.81
CA ILE A 48 13.77 0.72 2.37
C ILE A 48 13.47 0.54 3.87
N GLN A 49 13.28 1.62 4.62
CA GLN A 49 12.94 1.54 6.04
C GLN A 49 11.60 0.82 6.25
N ALA A 50 10.56 1.20 5.51
CA ALA A 50 9.25 0.55 5.59
C ALA A 50 9.31 -0.92 5.16
N ALA A 51 10.03 -1.24 4.08
CA ALA A 51 10.22 -2.61 3.60
C ALA A 51 11.00 -3.47 4.61
N ASN A 52 12.04 -2.92 5.23
CA ASN A 52 12.80 -3.61 6.27
C ASN A 52 11.93 -3.94 7.49
N GLU A 53 11.08 -3.02 7.93
CA GLU A 53 10.15 -3.27 9.05
C GLU A 53 9.11 -4.32 8.69
N ALA A 54 8.46 -4.21 7.53
CA ALA A 54 7.51 -5.19 7.03
C ALA A 54 8.14 -6.60 6.90
N SER A 55 9.42 -6.66 6.56
CA SER A 55 10.14 -7.93 6.42
C SER A 55 10.40 -8.67 7.73
N ARG A 56 10.20 -8.02 8.89
CA ARG A 56 10.27 -8.68 10.21
C ARG A 56 9.11 -9.66 10.39
N GLU A 57 7.93 -9.30 9.88
CA GLU A 57 6.75 -10.18 9.84
C GLU A 57 6.80 -11.12 8.63
N HIS A 58 7.33 -10.64 7.51
CA HIS A 58 7.33 -11.34 6.22
C HIS A 58 8.75 -11.42 5.63
N PRO A 59 9.61 -12.36 6.09
CA PRO A 59 10.99 -12.46 5.63
C PRO A 59 11.09 -12.52 4.09
N CYS A 60 11.72 -11.52 3.49
CA CYS A 60 11.75 -11.36 2.03
C CYS A 60 13.11 -10.92 1.51
N ARG A 61 13.30 -11.00 0.20
CA ARG A 61 14.36 -10.24 -0.49
C ARG A 61 13.78 -8.92 -0.93
N ILE A 62 14.47 -7.82 -0.63
CA ILE A 62 14.06 -6.48 -1.08
C ILE A 62 14.99 -6.07 -2.22
N ILE A 63 14.41 -5.74 -3.38
CA ILE A 63 15.13 -5.18 -4.53
C ILE A 63 14.56 -3.80 -4.78
N VAL A 64 15.37 -2.76 -4.67
CA VAL A 64 14.97 -1.38 -4.98
C VAL A 64 15.49 -1.03 -6.37
N LEU A 65 14.60 -0.63 -7.26
CA LEU A 65 14.92 -0.03 -8.56
C LEU A 65 14.72 1.47 -8.44
N ALA A 66 15.82 2.22 -8.46
CA ALA A 66 15.81 3.67 -8.44
C ALA A 66 16.17 4.23 -9.82
N ASP A 67 15.25 5.01 -10.40
CA ASP A 67 15.56 5.87 -11.55
C ASP A 67 16.55 6.96 -11.09
N ALA A 68 17.79 6.86 -11.58
CA ALA A 68 18.87 7.78 -11.25
C ALA A 68 19.17 8.78 -12.38
N GLY A 69 18.39 8.78 -13.46
CA GLY A 69 18.48 9.75 -14.55
C GLY A 69 18.48 9.10 -15.94
N ALA A 70 17.37 9.22 -16.67
CA ALA A 70 17.22 8.71 -18.03
C ALA A 70 18.10 9.40 -19.08
N GLU A 71 18.52 10.65 -18.82
CA GLU A 71 19.36 11.44 -19.74
C GLU A 71 20.87 11.18 -19.55
N GLU A 72 21.25 10.40 -18.54
CA GLU A 72 22.64 10.03 -18.27
C GLU A 72 23.10 8.85 -19.14
N PRO A 73 24.42 8.61 -19.31
CA PRO A 73 24.91 7.42 -20.00
C PRO A 73 24.47 6.12 -19.31
N ASP A 74 24.21 5.08 -20.11
CA ASP A 74 23.82 3.76 -19.61
C ASP A 74 24.80 3.23 -18.56
N ARG A 75 24.31 3.06 -17.33
CA ARG A 75 25.09 2.53 -16.21
C ARG A 75 24.15 1.93 -15.17
N LEU A 76 24.63 0.89 -14.49
CA LEU A 76 23.98 0.36 -13.30
C LEU A 76 24.96 0.45 -12.14
N ASP A 77 24.58 1.17 -11.09
CA ASP A 77 25.26 1.10 -9.80
C ASP A 77 24.41 0.25 -8.85
N ALA A 78 25.06 -0.46 -7.93
CA ALA A 78 24.33 -1.25 -6.95
C ALA A 78 24.91 -1.15 -5.54
N GLU A 79 24.07 -1.41 -4.57
CA GLU A 79 24.39 -1.47 -3.15
C GLU A 79 23.72 -2.70 -2.55
N ILE A 80 24.49 -3.53 -1.85
CA ILE A 80 23.96 -4.69 -1.14
C ILE A 80 24.05 -4.39 0.35
N ARG A 81 22.90 -4.35 1.04
CA ARG A 81 22.81 -4.23 2.49
C ARG A 81 22.47 -5.59 3.09
N VAL A 82 23.23 -6.01 4.10
CA VAL A 82 23.02 -7.27 4.85
C VAL A 82 23.23 -7.07 6.35
N GLY A 83 22.58 -7.90 7.17
CA GLY A 83 22.66 -7.82 8.63
C GLY A 83 21.93 -6.58 9.16
N GLY A 84 22.51 -5.87 10.14
CA GLY A 84 21.87 -4.73 10.79
C GLY A 84 21.28 -3.67 9.84
N ASP A 85 21.90 -3.45 8.67
CA ASP A 85 21.45 -2.47 7.67
C ASP A 85 20.29 -2.95 6.78
N ALA A 86 19.92 -4.23 6.88
CA ALA A 86 18.82 -4.85 6.15
C ALA A 86 17.85 -5.61 7.07
N GLY A 87 18.06 -5.53 8.39
CA GLY A 87 17.25 -6.25 9.37
C GLY A 87 17.20 -7.76 9.11
N ALA A 88 15.98 -8.30 8.98
CA ALA A 88 15.73 -9.71 8.66
C ALA A 88 15.91 -10.03 7.16
N SER A 89 16.17 -9.01 6.33
CA SER A 89 16.21 -9.09 4.88
C SER A 89 17.62 -8.96 4.30
N GLU A 90 17.70 -9.16 2.99
CA GLU A 90 18.81 -8.75 2.14
C GLU A 90 18.25 -7.70 1.20
N VAL A 91 18.78 -6.48 1.27
CA VAL A 91 18.34 -5.34 0.47
C VAL A 91 19.35 -5.12 -0.65
N ILE A 92 18.85 -5.04 -1.88
CA ILE A 92 19.65 -4.80 -3.08
C ILE A 92 19.13 -3.52 -3.71
N VAL A 93 19.87 -2.43 -3.59
CA VAL A 93 19.52 -1.15 -4.24
C VAL A 93 20.21 -1.09 -5.58
N LEU A 94 19.43 -0.92 -6.65
CA LEU A 94 19.88 -0.76 -8.02
C LEU A 94 19.58 0.67 -8.46
N ARG A 95 20.62 1.41 -8.84
CA ARG A 95 20.51 2.78 -9.38
C ARG A 95 20.79 2.73 -10.87
N GLY A 96 19.74 2.86 -11.65
CA GLY A 96 19.77 2.78 -13.11
C GLY A 96 19.92 4.15 -13.75
N TYR A 97 20.81 4.25 -14.72
CA TYR A 97 21.06 5.46 -15.51
C TYR A 97 20.84 5.17 -17.00
N GLY A 98 20.47 6.18 -17.77
CA GLY A 98 20.18 6.04 -19.19
C GLY A 98 19.03 5.05 -19.41
N ARG A 99 19.19 4.11 -20.33
CA ARG A 99 18.19 3.06 -20.61
C ARG A 99 17.97 2.10 -19.44
N LEU A 100 18.89 2.06 -18.47
CA LEU A 100 18.76 1.21 -17.29
C LEU A 100 17.97 1.89 -16.17
N SER A 101 17.61 3.16 -16.32
CA SER A 101 16.76 3.87 -15.36
C SER A 101 15.28 3.49 -15.48
N GLU A 102 14.87 2.99 -16.65
CA GLU A 102 13.55 2.39 -16.85
C GLU A 102 13.50 0.99 -16.22
N GLU A 103 12.46 0.76 -15.43
CA GLU A 103 12.21 -0.54 -14.79
C GLU A 103 12.01 -1.66 -15.82
N SER A 104 12.73 -2.77 -15.63
CA SER A 104 12.55 -3.95 -16.48
C SER A 104 12.80 -5.23 -15.71
N GLU A 105 12.09 -6.29 -16.13
CA GLU A 105 12.29 -7.64 -15.60
C GLU A 105 13.77 -8.05 -15.68
N SER A 106 14.46 -7.68 -16.77
CA SER A 106 15.86 -8.02 -17.00
C SER A 106 16.83 -7.51 -15.92
N LEU A 107 16.49 -6.40 -15.26
CA LEU A 107 17.28 -5.84 -14.15
C LEU A 107 17.16 -6.67 -12.87
N VAL A 108 16.06 -7.40 -12.70
CA VAL A 108 15.78 -8.15 -11.47
C VAL A 108 15.84 -9.66 -11.64
N SER A 109 15.72 -10.22 -12.86
CA SER A 109 15.56 -11.67 -13.07
C SER A 109 16.62 -12.51 -12.35
N ALA A 110 17.90 -12.12 -12.42
CA ALA A 110 19.00 -12.85 -11.78
C ALA A 110 19.07 -12.67 -10.24
N LEU A 111 18.25 -11.78 -9.71
CA LEU A 111 18.15 -11.41 -8.30
C LEU A 111 16.83 -11.88 -7.67
N LEU A 112 15.87 -12.39 -8.45
CA LEU A 112 14.64 -12.96 -7.91
C LEU A 112 14.95 -14.24 -7.12
N LEU A 113 14.11 -14.52 -6.12
CA LEU A 113 14.13 -15.81 -5.44
C LEU A 113 13.37 -16.84 -6.30
N PRO A 114 13.96 -18.01 -6.60
CA PRO A 114 13.26 -19.07 -7.31
C PRO A 114 11.99 -19.48 -6.57
N ASP A 115 10.90 -19.68 -7.32
CA ASP A 115 9.60 -20.18 -6.84
C ASP A 115 8.94 -19.36 -5.71
N ALA A 116 9.43 -18.15 -5.44
CA ALA A 116 8.83 -17.24 -4.49
C ALA A 116 7.96 -16.20 -5.21
N PRO A 117 6.79 -15.83 -4.65
CA PRO A 117 5.96 -14.78 -5.21
C PRO A 117 6.72 -13.44 -5.27
N ILE A 118 6.37 -12.66 -6.28
CA ILE A 118 6.93 -11.33 -6.53
C ILE A 118 5.87 -10.30 -6.17
N VAL A 119 6.24 -9.32 -5.35
CA VAL A 119 5.40 -8.17 -5.02
C VAL A 119 6.07 -6.94 -5.61
N ALA A 120 5.34 -6.17 -6.41
CA ALA A 120 5.81 -4.89 -6.93
C ALA A 120 5.18 -3.76 -6.11
N TRP A 121 5.96 -2.77 -5.72
CA TRP A 121 5.48 -1.64 -4.92
C TRP A 121 6.04 -0.31 -5.43
N TRP A 122 5.13 0.60 -5.78
CA TRP A 122 5.42 1.99 -6.12
C TRP A 122 5.01 2.88 -4.93
N PRO A 123 5.93 3.28 -4.04
CA PRO A 123 5.64 4.20 -2.93
C PRO A 123 5.20 5.59 -3.40
N HIS A 124 5.64 5.99 -4.59
CA HIS A 124 5.34 7.25 -5.26
C HIS A 124 5.39 7.06 -6.78
N GLY A 125 4.74 7.95 -7.52
CA GLY A 125 4.82 7.98 -8.98
C GLY A 125 4.31 6.69 -9.60
N ALA A 126 3.16 6.22 -9.12
CA ALA A 126 2.51 5.03 -9.67
C ALA A 126 2.38 5.14 -11.21
N PRO A 127 2.68 4.08 -11.96
CA PRO A 127 2.55 4.08 -13.41
C PRO A 127 1.08 4.21 -13.82
N GLU A 128 0.83 4.62 -15.07
CA GLU A 128 -0.52 4.72 -15.62
C GLU A 128 -1.25 3.36 -15.53
N ASP A 129 -0.56 2.26 -15.88
CA ASP A 129 -1.05 0.90 -15.71
C ASP A 129 0.01 0.04 -15.01
N ALA A 130 -0.18 -0.18 -13.69
CA ALA A 130 0.73 -0.98 -12.88
C ALA A 130 0.86 -2.41 -13.41
N SER A 131 -0.23 -3.03 -13.85
CA SER A 131 -0.25 -4.38 -14.41
C SER A 131 0.45 -4.47 -15.77
N GLY A 132 0.44 -3.37 -16.52
CA GLY A 132 1.06 -3.22 -17.83
C GLY A 132 2.55 -2.94 -17.80
N THR A 133 3.15 -2.62 -16.64
CA THR A 133 4.61 -2.41 -16.53
C THR A 133 5.40 -3.71 -16.68
N SER A 134 6.70 -3.62 -16.99
CA SER A 134 7.54 -4.83 -17.12
C SER A 134 7.61 -5.63 -15.81
N ILE A 135 7.67 -4.96 -14.66
CA ILE A 135 7.71 -5.62 -13.35
C ILE A 135 6.30 -6.05 -12.93
N GLY A 136 5.27 -5.25 -13.23
CA GLY A 136 3.88 -5.56 -12.92
C GLY A 136 3.40 -6.86 -13.55
N ARG A 137 3.78 -7.14 -14.80
CA ARG A 137 3.40 -8.38 -15.51
C ARG A 137 3.89 -9.67 -14.84
N ILE A 138 4.99 -9.62 -14.09
CA ILE A 138 5.53 -10.77 -13.36
C ILE A 138 5.16 -10.77 -11.87
N ALA A 139 4.60 -9.65 -11.38
CA ALA A 139 4.22 -9.49 -9.98
C ALA A 139 2.88 -10.18 -9.70
N HIS A 140 2.82 -10.90 -8.58
CA HIS A 140 1.60 -11.52 -8.06
C HIS A 140 0.71 -10.48 -7.38
N ARG A 141 1.33 -9.53 -6.66
CA ARG A 141 0.68 -8.39 -6.00
C ARG A 141 1.35 -7.10 -6.47
N ARG A 142 0.55 -6.08 -6.80
CA ARG A 142 1.01 -4.77 -7.26
C ARG A 142 0.43 -3.71 -6.34
N ILE A 143 1.29 -3.02 -5.61
CA ILE A 143 0.94 -2.09 -4.56
C ILE A 143 1.24 -0.67 -5.04
N THR A 144 0.22 0.19 -5.06
CA THR A 144 0.36 1.64 -5.26
C THR A 144 0.03 2.41 -3.97
N ASP A 145 0.30 3.71 -3.96
CA ASP A 145 -0.12 4.58 -2.86
C ASP A 145 -0.67 5.91 -3.37
N SER A 146 -1.96 5.90 -3.72
CA SER A 146 -2.68 7.08 -4.20
C SER A 146 -2.63 8.26 -3.23
N ALA A 147 -2.47 8.02 -1.92
CA ALA A 147 -2.36 9.08 -0.92
C ALA A 147 -1.03 9.86 -0.99
N ASN A 148 -0.02 9.29 -1.64
CA ASN A 148 1.29 9.91 -1.85
C ASN A 148 1.44 10.57 -3.23
N GLU A 149 0.39 10.54 -4.06
CA GLU A 149 0.38 11.20 -5.36
C GLU A 149 0.01 12.68 -5.24
N ALA A 150 0.41 13.48 -6.23
CA ALA A 150 0.14 14.92 -6.24
C ALA A 150 -1.37 15.25 -6.30
N ASP A 151 -2.15 14.39 -6.94
CA ASP A 151 -3.62 14.43 -6.96
C ASP A 151 -4.16 13.04 -6.61
N PRO A 152 -4.49 12.79 -5.32
CA PRO A 152 -4.98 11.49 -4.87
C PRO A 152 -6.29 11.07 -5.51
N VAL A 153 -7.14 12.03 -5.92
CA VAL A 153 -8.43 11.73 -6.56
C VAL A 153 -8.21 11.28 -8.00
N ALA A 154 -7.35 11.97 -8.74
CA ALA A 154 -6.96 11.57 -10.08
C ALA A 154 -6.21 10.22 -10.08
N ALA A 155 -5.34 9.99 -9.09
CA ALA A 155 -4.65 8.72 -8.92
C ALA A 155 -5.63 7.55 -8.70
N LEU A 156 -6.63 7.72 -7.82
CA LEU A 156 -7.68 6.72 -7.62
C LEU A 156 -8.51 6.46 -8.87
N ASP A 157 -8.89 7.49 -9.62
CA ASP A 157 -9.65 7.29 -10.86
C ASP A 157 -8.79 6.61 -11.94
N ASN A 158 -7.49 6.88 -11.98
CA ASN A 158 -6.57 6.14 -12.85
C ASN A 158 -6.53 4.65 -12.47
N ILE A 159 -6.27 4.34 -11.19
CA ILE A 159 -6.25 2.95 -10.68
C ILE A 159 -7.57 2.25 -11.01
N ARG A 160 -8.71 2.91 -10.85
CA ARG A 160 -10.02 2.35 -11.23
C ARG A 160 -10.11 1.96 -12.71
N ARG A 161 -9.57 2.78 -13.61
CA ARG A 161 -9.64 2.55 -15.07
C ARG A 161 -8.74 1.40 -15.52
N THR A 162 -7.63 1.19 -14.84
CA THR A 162 -6.60 0.20 -15.21
C THR A 162 -6.58 -1.03 -14.31
N TYR A 163 -7.46 -1.09 -13.31
CA TYR A 163 -7.49 -2.15 -12.31
C TYR A 163 -7.43 -3.55 -12.92
N GLN A 164 -6.52 -4.36 -12.39
CA GLN A 164 -6.46 -5.81 -12.60
C GLN A 164 -6.43 -6.54 -11.26
N ALA A 165 -6.92 -7.79 -11.26
CA ALA A 165 -6.83 -8.65 -10.09
C ALA A 165 -5.36 -8.80 -9.63
N GLY A 166 -5.11 -8.53 -8.34
CA GLY A 166 -3.77 -8.46 -7.76
C GLY A 166 -3.24 -7.03 -7.56
N ASP A 167 -3.96 -6.01 -8.06
CA ASP A 167 -3.70 -4.61 -7.72
C ASP A 167 -4.28 -4.29 -6.34
N THR A 168 -3.59 -3.43 -5.59
CA THR A 168 -4.03 -2.87 -4.32
C THR A 168 -3.46 -1.46 -4.16
N ASP A 169 -4.06 -0.68 -3.26
CA ASP A 169 -3.58 0.66 -2.93
C ASP A 169 -3.49 0.84 -1.42
N LEU A 170 -2.37 1.39 -0.93
CA LEU A 170 -2.18 1.55 0.51
C LEU A 170 -3.20 2.52 1.15
N ALA A 171 -3.86 3.40 0.39
CA ALA A 171 -4.95 4.20 0.92
C ALA A 171 -6.16 3.33 1.34
N TRP A 172 -6.37 2.18 0.70
CA TRP A 172 -7.35 1.17 1.11
C TRP A 172 -6.90 0.41 2.36
N THR A 173 -5.64 -0.02 2.40
CA THR A 173 -5.06 -0.72 3.57
C THR A 173 -5.11 0.12 4.83
N ARG A 174 -4.94 1.45 4.71
CA ARG A 174 -5.09 2.40 5.85
C ARG A 174 -6.48 2.36 6.48
N LEU A 175 -7.50 1.85 5.77
CA LEU A 175 -8.88 1.74 6.24
C LEU A 175 -9.17 0.47 7.02
N THR A 176 -8.29 -0.52 7.07
CA THR A 176 -8.60 -1.84 7.68
C THR A 176 -9.15 -1.71 9.10
N ASN A 177 -8.53 -0.88 9.94
CA ASN A 177 -9.04 -0.66 11.30
C ASN A 177 -10.40 0.03 11.32
N TRP A 178 -10.66 1.00 10.42
CA TRP A 178 -11.97 1.63 10.29
C TRP A 178 -13.04 0.61 9.87
N ARG A 179 -12.75 -0.19 8.84
CA ARG A 179 -13.64 -1.23 8.32
C ARG A 179 -13.97 -2.27 9.39
N ILE A 180 -12.98 -2.74 10.14
CA ILE A 180 -13.15 -3.69 11.25
C ILE A 180 -14.09 -3.11 12.32
N GLN A 181 -13.85 -1.88 12.78
CA GLN A 181 -14.67 -1.29 13.85
C GLN A 181 -16.10 -0.98 13.38
N LEU A 182 -16.28 -0.55 12.13
CA LEU A 182 -17.61 -0.29 11.57
C LEU A 182 -18.41 -1.58 11.39
N ALA A 183 -17.78 -2.65 10.86
CA ALA A 183 -18.41 -3.96 10.75
C ALA A 183 -18.80 -4.50 12.13
N ALA A 184 -17.87 -4.47 13.10
CA ALA A 184 -18.13 -4.97 14.45
C ALA A 184 -19.20 -4.16 15.20
N ALA A 185 -19.29 -2.85 14.96
CA ALA A 185 -20.38 -2.03 15.50
C ALA A 185 -21.72 -2.45 14.90
N PHE A 186 -21.76 -2.72 13.60
CA PHE A 186 -23.00 -3.09 12.91
C PHE A 186 -23.48 -4.52 13.22
N ASP A 187 -22.59 -5.43 13.62
CA ASP A 187 -22.98 -6.77 14.09
C ASP A 187 -23.80 -6.74 15.41
N GLN A 188 -23.81 -5.61 16.12
CA GLN A 188 -24.49 -5.45 17.41
C GLN A 188 -25.83 -4.73 17.31
N VAL A 189 -26.15 -4.18 16.14
CA VAL A 189 -27.37 -3.39 15.97
C VAL A 189 -28.53 -4.26 15.47
N ASP A 190 -29.74 -3.75 15.64
CA ASP A 190 -30.95 -4.39 15.12
C ASP A 190 -31.04 -4.34 13.58
N ASP A 191 -31.92 -5.15 13.01
CA ASP A 191 -32.17 -5.23 11.55
C ASP A 191 -32.83 -3.97 10.95
N SER A 192 -32.89 -2.86 11.71
CA SER A 192 -33.41 -1.58 11.23
C SER A 192 -32.54 -1.07 10.07
N PRO A 193 -33.15 -0.69 8.94
CA PRO A 193 -32.39 -0.34 7.73
C PRO A 193 -31.56 0.92 7.93
N VAL A 194 -30.41 0.95 7.27
CA VAL A 194 -29.65 2.19 7.09
C VAL A 194 -30.40 3.09 6.11
N THR A 195 -30.52 4.37 6.46
CA THR A 195 -31.20 5.37 5.61
C THR A 195 -30.22 6.35 4.97
N GLU A 196 -29.13 6.67 5.66
CA GLU A 196 -28.10 7.59 5.19
C GLU A 196 -26.78 7.31 5.90
N VAL A 197 -25.67 7.56 5.22
CA VAL A 197 -24.33 7.54 5.82
C VAL A 197 -23.64 8.87 5.56
N GLU A 198 -22.95 9.40 6.55
CA GLU A 198 -22.01 10.51 6.40
C GLU A 198 -20.59 10.03 6.70
N VAL A 199 -19.64 10.39 5.84
CA VAL A 199 -18.21 10.20 6.08
C VAL A 199 -17.55 11.58 6.12
N GLU A 200 -16.99 11.93 7.27
CA GLU A 200 -16.21 13.15 7.47
C GLU A 200 -14.73 12.84 7.40
N GLY A 201 -14.02 13.48 6.49
CA GLY A 201 -12.59 13.29 6.32
C GLY A 201 -11.96 14.33 5.42
N ALA A 202 -10.63 14.34 5.43
CA ALA A 202 -9.85 15.32 4.69
C ALA A 202 -10.17 15.31 3.19
N SER A 203 -10.27 16.51 2.60
CA SER A 203 -10.62 16.72 1.19
C SER A 203 -9.56 16.19 0.21
N ASP A 204 -8.32 16.01 0.67
CA ASP A 204 -7.19 15.45 -0.08
C ASP A 204 -7.03 13.94 0.12
N SER A 205 -7.97 13.26 0.78
CA SER A 205 -7.77 11.87 1.20
C SER A 205 -8.45 10.86 0.28
N ALA A 206 -7.64 10.11 -0.46
CA ALA A 206 -8.06 8.90 -1.17
C ALA A 206 -8.80 7.90 -0.25
N SER A 207 -8.32 7.74 0.99
CA SER A 207 -8.96 6.89 2.00
C SER A 207 -10.40 7.33 2.33
N THR A 208 -10.70 8.63 2.36
CA THR A 208 -12.07 9.14 2.60
C THR A 208 -13.02 8.69 1.48
N LEU A 209 -12.58 8.83 0.21
CA LEU A 209 -13.36 8.40 -0.95
C LEU A 209 -13.58 6.89 -0.96
N LEU A 210 -12.53 6.11 -0.69
CA LEU A 210 -12.62 4.65 -0.64
C LEU A 210 -13.53 4.16 0.50
N LEU A 211 -13.48 4.79 1.68
CA LEU A 211 -14.35 4.43 2.81
C LEU A 211 -15.82 4.75 2.48
N ALA A 212 -16.09 5.92 1.91
CA ALA A 212 -17.42 6.29 1.47
C ALA A 212 -17.95 5.33 0.39
N SER A 213 -17.10 4.97 -0.57
CA SER A 213 -17.44 4.04 -1.66
C SER A 213 -17.77 2.64 -1.13
N TRP A 214 -16.98 2.14 -0.18
CA TRP A 214 -17.24 0.86 0.49
C TRP A 214 -18.56 0.87 1.25
N LEU A 215 -18.84 1.92 2.03
CA LEU A 215 -20.10 2.04 2.78
C LEU A 215 -21.31 2.18 1.84
N ALA A 216 -21.16 2.85 0.71
CA ALA A 216 -22.21 2.98 -0.30
C ALA A 216 -22.57 1.63 -0.93
N LEU A 217 -21.58 0.75 -1.13
CA LEU A 217 -21.83 -0.62 -1.61
C LEU A 217 -22.40 -1.51 -0.50
N ALA A 218 -21.80 -1.48 0.68
CA ALA A 218 -22.18 -2.35 1.78
C ALA A 218 -23.63 -2.14 2.24
N PHE A 219 -24.11 -0.89 2.23
CA PHE A 219 -25.47 -0.56 2.65
C PHE A 219 -26.44 -0.28 1.51
N ASP A 220 -25.97 -0.12 0.27
CA ASP A 220 -26.78 0.29 -0.88
C ASP A 220 -27.56 1.61 -0.66
N VAL A 221 -26.93 2.57 0.03
CA VAL A 221 -27.53 3.87 0.37
C VAL A 221 -26.68 5.04 -0.11
N PRO A 222 -27.28 6.25 -0.20
CA PRO A 222 -26.55 7.49 -0.26
C PRO A 222 -25.48 7.64 0.83
N VAL A 223 -24.25 7.94 0.41
CA VAL A 223 -23.18 8.38 1.31
C VAL A 223 -22.88 9.84 1.02
N LYS A 224 -22.97 10.69 2.04
CA LYS A 224 -22.56 12.10 2.00
C LYS A 224 -21.15 12.23 2.52
N ILE A 225 -20.28 12.86 1.76
CA ILE A 225 -18.94 13.23 2.22
C ILE A 225 -19.01 14.62 2.83
N VAL A 226 -18.54 14.75 4.06
CA VAL A 226 -18.36 16.04 4.74
C VAL A 226 -16.88 16.36 4.72
N GLU A 227 -16.51 17.39 3.98
CA GLU A 227 -15.12 17.78 3.84
C GLU A 227 -14.56 18.36 5.14
N ASP A 228 -13.29 18.05 5.36
CA ASP A 228 -12.47 18.49 6.47
C ASP A 228 -11.12 18.97 5.93
N PRO A 229 -10.36 19.84 6.62
CA PRO A 229 -9.09 20.33 6.09
C PRO A 229 -8.12 19.20 5.75
N ALA A 230 -7.30 19.45 4.73
CA ALA A 230 -6.23 18.56 4.28
C ALA A 230 -5.38 18.01 5.45
N GLY A 231 -5.01 16.74 5.38
CA GLY A 231 -4.15 16.08 6.38
C GLY A 231 -4.81 15.63 7.69
N THR A 232 -6.10 15.93 7.92
CA THR A 232 -6.84 15.41 9.09
C THR A 232 -7.21 13.93 8.96
N GLY A 233 -7.12 13.36 7.76
CA GLY A 233 -7.55 12.01 7.45
C GLY A 233 -9.04 11.82 7.74
N ILE A 234 -9.48 10.58 7.96
CA ILE A 234 -10.87 10.31 8.35
C ILE A 234 -11.08 10.67 9.82
N ARG A 235 -12.14 11.42 10.08
CA ARG A 235 -12.55 11.86 11.41
C ARG A 235 -13.82 11.16 11.89
N ARG A 236 -14.85 11.03 11.05
CA ARG A 236 -16.16 10.53 11.52
C ARG A 236 -16.84 9.68 10.46
N VAL A 237 -17.53 8.65 10.92
CA VAL A 237 -18.58 7.97 10.16
C VAL A 237 -19.86 8.01 10.99
N LEU A 238 -20.94 8.49 10.40
CA LEU A 238 -22.28 8.50 10.99
C LEU A 238 -23.21 7.68 10.11
N ILE A 239 -23.88 6.69 10.70
CA ILE A 239 -24.84 5.82 10.03
C ILE A 239 -26.21 6.10 10.65
N ARG A 240 -27.12 6.68 9.87
CA ARG A 240 -28.47 7.03 10.30
C ARG A 240 -29.42 5.85 10.14
N ARG A 241 -30.19 5.59 11.20
CA ARG A 241 -31.17 4.50 11.24
C ARG A 241 -32.40 4.92 12.05
N PRO A 242 -33.59 4.38 11.77
CA PRO A 242 -34.80 4.68 12.54
C PRO A 242 -34.67 4.33 14.04
N SER A 243 -33.93 3.27 14.37
CA SER A 243 -33.64 2.85 15.75
C SER A 243 -32.56 3.69 16.44
N GLY A 244 -32.00 4.67 15.74
CA GLY A 244 -31.00 5.60 16.24
C GLY A 244 -29.62 5.43 15.57
N ASP A 245 -28.86 6.51 15.63
CA ASP A 245 -27.62 6.65 14.90
C ASP A 245 -26.47 5.81 15.49
N VAL A 246 -25.63 5.27 14.61
CA VAL A 246 -24.34 4.68 14.97
C VAL A 246 -23.25 5.64 14.51
N GLN A 247 -22.37 6.05 15.42
CA GLN A 247 -21.30 6.98 15.11
C GLN A 247 -19.95 6.46 15.59
N LEU A 248 -18.98 6.40 14.68
CA LEU A 248 -17.57 6.22 15.00
C LEU A 248 -16.82 7.54 14.74
N HIS A 249 -16.35 8.19 15.80
CA HIS A 249 -15.70 9.50 15.73
C HIS A 249 -14.30 9.45 16.32
N ARG A 250 -13.28 9.78 15.55
CA ARG A 250 -11.88 9.88 15.97
C ARG A 250 -11.43 11.34 15.99
N PRO A 251 -11.57 12.06 17.12
CA PRO A 251 -11.20 13.47 17.22
C PRO A 251 -9.68 13.71 17.15
N GLY A 252 -8.86 12.71 17.46
CA GLY A 252 -7.41 12.75 17.39
C GLY A 252 -6.84 11.75 16.40
N THR A 253 -5.69 11.15 16.74
CA THR A 253 -5.00 10.20 15.85
C THR A 253 -5.02 8.75 16.33
N THR A 254 -5.40 8.49 17.59
CA THR A 254 -5.20 7.18 18.24
C THR A 254 -6.45 6.55 18.84
N VAL A 255 -7.41 7.34 19.32
CA VAL A 255 -8.61 6.83 20.00
C VAL A 255 -9.85 7.37 19.31
N ALA A 256 -10.79 6.46 19.03
CA ALA A 256 -12.12 6.78 18.54
C ALA A 256 -13.18 6.54 19.62
N GLU A 257 -14.29 7.24 19.48
CA GLU A 257 -15.49 7.15 20.28
C GLU A 257 -16.58 6.49 19.43
N LEU A 258 -17.09 5.35 19.88
CA LEU A 258 -18.21 4.65 19.26
C LEU A 258 -19.47 4.91 20.10
N SER A 259 -20.46 5.53 19.48
CA SER A 259 -21.79 5.77 20.05
C SER A 259 -22.82 4.93 19.28
N GLN A 260 -23.66 4.21 20.03
CA GLN A 260 -24.76 3.40 19.51
C GLN A 260 -26.01 3.63 20.39
N PRO A 261 -27.23 3.43 19.86
CA PRO A 261 -28.45 3.55 20.64
C PRO A 261 -28.44 2.55 21.80
N ASP A 262 -28.92 3.00 22.97
CA ASP A 262 -29.05 2.18 24.19
C ASP A 262 -27.77 1.52 24.71
N GLN A 263 -26.61 1.93 24.20
CA GLN A 263 -25.30 1.47 24.65
C GLN A 263 -24.47 2.61 25.25
N PRO A 264 -23.60 2.33 26.24
CA PRO A 264 -22.65 3.32 26.73
C PRO A 264 -21.65 3.71 25.63
N LEU A 265 -21.16 4.96 25.67
CA LEU A 265 -20.09 5.42 24.79
C LEU A 265 -18.83 4.56 24.98
N GLN A 266 -18.35 3.96 23.90
CA GLN A 266 -17.15 3.12 23.93
C GLN A 266 -15.94 3.90 23.41
N ARG A 267 -14.78 3.70 24.04
CA ARG A 267 -13.50 4.25 23.57
C ARG A 267 -12.66 3.12 22.98
N ILE A 268 -12.30 3.25 21.72
CA ILE A 268 -11.68 2.20 20.91
C ILE A 268 -10.32 2.68 20.42
N SER A 269 -9.32 1.80 20.45
CA SER A 269 -8.03 2.06 19.82
C SER A 269 -8.19 2.07 18.30
N LEU A 270 -7.97 3.24 17.69
CA LEU A 270 -8.08 3.44 16.24
C LEU A 270 -6.91 4.31 15.72
N PRO A 271 -5.65 3.87 15.91
CA PRO A 271 -4.49 4.61 15.45
C PRO A 271 -4.49 4.78 13.93
N ARG A 272 -4.04 5.95 13.47
CA ARG A 272 -3.61 6.11 12.08
C ARG A 272 -2.51 5.09 11.80
N ARG A 273 -2.62 4.42 10.65
CA ARG A 273 -1.65 3.40 10.24
C ARG A 273 -0.49 4.03 9.51
N GLY A 274 0.72 3.65 9.89
CA GLY A 274 1.94 4.06 9.19
C GLY A 274 2.15 3.26 7.90
N LEU A 275 3.11 3.71 7.08
CA LEU A 275 3.47 3.04 5.84
C LEU A 275 3.90 1.58 6.06
N GLN A 276 4.77 1.36 7.05
CA GLN A 276 5.26 0.05 7.45
C GLN A 276 4.14 -0.94 7.83
N ASP A 277 3.13 -0.49 8.57
CA ASP A 277 2.02 -1.34 9.02
C ASP A 277 1.12 -1.73 7.84
N CYS A 278 0.95 -0.81 6.88
CA CYS A 278 0.15 -1.07 5.68
C CYS A 278 0.90 -2.03 4.75
N LEU A 279 2.19 -1.78 4.52
CA LEU A 279 3.01 -2.67 3.70
C LEU A 279 3.09 -4.08 4.31
N ALA A 280 3.31 -4.20 5.62
CA ALA A 280 3.31 -5.49 6.29
C ALA A 280 1.99 -6.26 6.09
N GLU A 281 0.84 -5.57 6.17
CA GLU A 281 -0.46 -6.18 5.91
C GLU A 281 -0.60 -6.67 4.47
N GLU A 282 -0.19 -5.88 3.47
CA GLU A 282 -0.25 -6.28 2.07
C GLU A 282 0.67 -7.45 1.74
N LEU A 283 1.77 -7.63 2.47
CA LEU A 283 2.65 -8.79 2.32
C LEU A 283 2.10 -10.07 2.99
N ARG A 284 1.06 -9.97 3.82
CA ARG A 284 0.47 -11.11 4.53
C ARG A 284 -0.40 -11.99 3.64
N ARG A 285 -1.08 -11.41 2.67
CA ARG A 285 -1.97 -12.12 1.73
C ARG A 285 -1.79 -11.55 0.33
N LEU A 286 -1.33 -12.39 -0.59
CA LEU A 286 -0.99 -11.98 -1.95
C LEU A 286 -2.10 -12.24 -2.98
N ASP A 287 -3.16 -12.94 -2.60
CA ASP A 287 -4.33 -13.12 -3.45
C ASP A 287 -5.00 -11.76 -3.76
N PRO A 288 -5.74 -11.63 -4.87
CA PRO A 288 -6.54 -10.45 -5.14
C PRO A 288 -7.46 -10.06 -3.97
N ASP A 289 -7.53 -8.75 -3.67
CA ASP A 289 -8.57 -8.22 -2.77
C ASP A 289 -9.81 -7.90 -3.62
N GLU A 290 -10.77 -8.83 -3.62
CA GLU A 290 -12.02 -8.71 -4.39
C GLU A 290 -12.85 -7.50 -3.94
N VAL A 291 -12.87 -7.22 -2.63
CA VAL A 291 -13.63 -6.09 -2.06
C VAL A 291 -13.02 -4.77 -2.52
N PHE A 292 -11.69 -4.66 -2.56
CA PHE A 292 -11.04 -3.48 -3.13
C PHE A 292 -11.43 -3.27 -4.60
N GLY A 293 -11.42 -4.34 -5.39
CA GLY A 293 -11.82 -4.30 -6.81
C GLY A 293 -13.25 -3.80 -7.00
N GLU A 294 -14.21 -4.32 -6.22
CA GLU A 294 -15.61 -3.87 -6.23
C GLU A 294 -15.73 -2.41 -5.79
N VAL A 295 -15.05 -2.01 -4.71
CA VAL A 295 -15.06 -0.64 -4.20
C VAL A 295 -14.55 0.35 -5.24
N LEU A 296 -13.47 0.02 -5.96
CA LEU A 296 -12.97 0.85 -7.04
C LEU A 296 -13.93 0.90 -8.22
N THR A 297 -14.34 -0.26 -8.73
CA THR A 297 -15.02 -0.35 -10.04
C THR A 297 -16.50 -0.04 -9.97
N GLU A 298 -17.16 -0.36 -8.85
CA GLU A 298 -18.60 -0.16 -8.64
C GLU A 298 -18.91 0.91 -7.59
N GLY A 299 -18.13 0.98 -6.52
CA GLY A 299 -18.37 1.89 -5.39
C GLY A 299 -17.99 3.34 -5.71
N LEU A 300 -16.78 3.55 -6.21
CA LEU A 300 -16.23 4.89 -6.48
C LEU A 300 -17.08 5.69 -7.47
N PRO A 301 -17.62 5.11 -8.57
CA PRO A 301 -18.55 5.82 -9.45
C PRO A 301 -19.81 6.32 -8.75
N ARG A 302 -20.33 5.62 -7.71
CA ARG A 302 -21.53 6.04 -6.98
C ARG A 302 -21.29 7.32 -6.17
N ILE A 303 -20.06 7.55 -5.72
CA ILE A 303 -19.66 8.76 -5.00
C ILE A 303 -19.42 9.92 -5.98
N ALA A 304 -18.66 9.68 -7.06
CA ALA A 304 -18.31 10.70 -8.03
C ALA A 304 -19.54 11.33 -8.72
N GLN A 305 -20.59 10.54 -8.99
CA GLN A 305 -21.82 11.03 -9.61
C GLN A 305 -22.67 11.94 -8.72
N ARG A 306 -22.41 11.98 -7.41
CA ARG A 306 -23.23 12.72 -6.43
C ARG A 306 -22.60 14.05 -6.00
N SER A 307 -21.36 14.30 -6.38
CA SER A 307 -20.63 15.55 -6.13
C SER A 307 -20.71 16.54 -7.30
N ALA A 308 -21.40 16.20 -8.39
CA ALA A 308 -21.66 17.03 -9.56
C ALA A 308 -23.13 17.48 -9.60
#